data_AF-A0A7S0D6V0-F1
#
_entry.id   AF-A0A7S0D6V0-F1
#
_cell.length_a   1.000
_cell.length_b   1.000
_cell.length_c   1.000
_cell.angle_alpha   90.00
_cell.angle_beta   90.00
_cell.angle_gamma   90.00
#
_symmetry.space_group_name_H-M   'P 1'
#
loop_
_entity.id
_entity.type
_entity.pdbx_description
1 polymer ?
#
loop_
_entity_poly.entity_id
_entity_poly.type
_entity_poly.pdbx_seq_one_letter_code
_entity_poly.pdbx_strand_id
1 'polypeptide(L)'
;SPASEVFRAIPMPPIAKRAGPLPVCPEDSEGSIVGLFEPLGEIISVEQEDQLKILMSCASIMATYYELINVISKWLYSEGLPQKIAMRYTGALFDSLARDTIEASFVESEDMFDTLVAESQTPGGLNEQSLRKLKGNGWFTQVTETLQKVLQRVRGTAANEYGSDESTAV
;
A
#
# COMPACT_ATOMS: atom_id res chain seq x y z
N SER A 1 36.57 -14.10 -9.38
CA SER A 1 35.48 -15.08 -9.53
C SER A 1 34.18 -14.32 -9.67
N PRO A 2 33.21 -14.72 -10.52
CA PRO A 2 31.87 -14.14 -10.47
C PRO A 2 31.18 -14.44 -9.14
N ALA A 3 30.15 -13.66 -8.79
CA ALA A 3 29.35 -13.86 -7.58
C ALA A 3 28.65 -15.23 -7.61
N SER A 4 28.59 -15.91 -6.47
CA SER A 4 27.89 -17.19 -6.30
C SER A 4 26.41 -17.02 -5.95
N GLU A 5 26.03 -15.86 -5.41
CA GLU A 5 24.68 -15.53 -4.98
C GLU A 5 24.31 -14.11 -5.39
N VAL A 6 23.06 -13.92 -5.81
CA VAL A 6 22.53 -12.63 -6.25
C VAL A 6 21.14 -12.46 -5.67
N PHE A 7 20.96 -11.36 -4.96
CA PHE A 7 19.67 -10.94 -4.41
C PHE A 7 19.17 -9.68 -5.11
N ARG A 8 17.85 -9.60 -5.28
CA ARG A 8 17.13 -8.43 -5.75
C ARG A 8 16.35 -7.83 -4.59
N ALA A 9 16.68 -6.60 -4.23
CA ALA A 9 15.93 -5.80 -3.27
C ALA A 9 15.17 -4.68 -4.00
N ILE A 10 13.96 -4.36 -3.53
CA ILE A 10 13.12 -3.32 -4.15
C ILE A 10 12.70 -2.30 -3.08
N PRO A 11 13.56 -1.31 -2.74
CA PRO A 11 13.25 -0.34 -1.71
C PRO A 11 12.08 0.56 -2.11
N MET A 12 11.07 0.64 -1.24
CA MET A 12 9.94 1.55 -1.39
C MET A 12 10.24 2.93 -0.76
N PRO A 13 9.58 4.02 -1.20
CA PRO A 13 9.82 5.36 -0.66
C PRO A 13 9.81 5.48 0.89
N PRO A 14 8.97 4.76 1.66
CA PRO A 14 8.97 4.87 3.11
C PRO A 14 10.25 4.33 3.80
N ILE A 15 11.13 3.63 3.07
CA ILE A 15 12.44 3.20 3.57
C ILE A 15 13.30 4.38 4.03
N ALA A 16 13.12 5.57 3.43
CA ALA A 16 13.80 6.79 3.85
C ALA A 16 13.46 7.22 5.29
N LYS A 17 12.34 6.71 5.83
CA LYS A 17 11.88 6.93 7.22
C LYS A 17 12.09 5.72 8.12
N ARG A 18 12.83 4.71 7.65
CA ARG A 18 13.03 3.42 8.34
C ARG A 18 11.73 2.66 8.60
N ALA A 19 10.75 2.80 7.70
CA ALA A 19 9.39 2.30 7.92
C ALA A 19 9.00 1.11 7.02
N GLY A 20 9.95 0.53 6.26
CA GLY A 20 9.67 -0.59 5.34
C GLY A 20 8.50 -0.30 4.37
N PRO A 21 8.02 -1.28 3.59
CA PRO A 21 8.60 -2.60 3.40
C PRO A 21 9.83 -2.56 2.46
N LEU A 22 10.74 -3.53 2.62
CA LEU A 22 11.82 -3.84 1.69
C LEU A 22 11.67 -5.29 1.18
N PRO A 23 11.00 -5.49 0.04
CA PRO A 23 10.96 -6.79 -0.63
C PRO A 23 12.33 -7.27 -1.10
N VAL A 24 12.64 -8.54 -0.88
CA VAL A 24 13.91 -9.20 -1.28
C VAL A 24 13.62 -10.57 -1.91
N CYS A 25 14.36 -10.95 -2.95
CA CYS A 25 14.33 -12.28 -3.58
C CYS A 25 15.74 -12.72 -4.03
N PRO A 26 16.10 -14.01 -3.98
CA PRO A 26 15.35 -15.10 -3.35
C PRO A 26 15.28 -14.90 -1.83
N GLU A 27 14.61 -15.82 -1.14
CA GLU A 27 14.57 -15.83 0.32
C GLU A 27 16.01 -15.91 0.87
N ASP A 28 16.31 -15.04 1.83
CA ASP A 28 17.63 -14.95 2.46
C ASP A 28 17.77 -15.97 3.60
N SER A 29 18.02 -17.23 3.24
CA SER A 29 18.16 -18.32 4.21
C SER A 29 19.35 -18.17 5.16
N GLU A 30 20.39 -17.43 4.74
CA GLU A 30 21.59 -17.19 5.57
C GLU A 30 21.47 -15.91 6.44
N GLY A 31 20.45 -15.09 6.22
CA GLY A 31 20.18 -13.87 6.99
C GLY A 31 21.15 -12.71 6.68
N SER A 32 21.98 -12.81 5.64
CA SER A 32 22.99 -11.81 5.31
C SER A 32 22.38 -10.51 4.79
N ILE A 33 21.35 -10.60 3.96
CA ILE A 33 20.59 -9.46 3.44
C ILE A 33 19.68 -8.88 4.51
N VAL A 34 19.05 -9.75 5.31
CA VAL A 34 18.22 -9.35 6.44
C VAL A 34 19.02 -8.50 7.41
N GLY A 35 20.19 -8.99 7.86
CA GLY A 35 21.06 -8.26 8.77
C GLY A 35 21.60 -6.94 8.21
N LEU A 36 21.80 -6.85 6.88
CA LEU A 36 22.26 -5.61 6.25
C LEU A 36 21.18 -4.52 6.25
N PHE A 37 19.93 -4.90 6.01
CA PHE A 37 18.85 -3.93 5.80
C PHE A 37 17.87 -3.79 6.97
N GLU A 38 18.00 -4.60 8.03
CA GLU A 38 17.14 -4.54 9.22
C GLU A 38 16.96 -3.11 9.77
N PRO A 39 17.99 -2.24 9.83
CA PRO A 39 17.82 -0.86 10.31
C PRO A 39 16.94 0.04 9.43
N LEU A 40 16.59 -0.41 8.22
CA LEU A 40 15.80 0.34 7.25
C LEU A 40 14.29 0.04 7.34
N GLY A 41 13.88 -0.92 8.15
CA GLY A 41 12.49 -1.29 8.37
C GLY A 41 12.22 -2.75 8.06
N GLU A 42 10.96 -3.08 7.83
CA GLU A 42 10.52 -4.46 7.65
C GLU A 42 10.99 -5.06 6.31
N ILE A 43 11.66 -6.21 6.38
CA ILE A 43 12.17 -6.94 5.22
C ILE A 43 11.19 -8.05 4.88
N ILE A 44 10.73 -8.06 3.64
CA ILE A 44 9.76 -9.04 3.14
C ILE A 44 10.48 -9.95 2.14
N SER A 45 10.92 -11.10 2.62
CA SER A 45 11.61 -12.10 1.79
C SER A 45 10.60 -12.94 1.01
N VAL A 46 10.87 -13.15 -0.28
CA VAL A 46 10.06 -14.02 -1.15
C VAL A 46 10.97 -14.92 -1.97
N GLU A 47 10.49 -16.12 -2.29
CA GLU A 47 11.29 -17.14 -2.98
C GLU A 47 11.49 -16.83 -4.47
N GLN A 48 10.48 -16.25 -5.13
CA GLN A 48 10.44 -16.09 -6.58
C GLN A 48 10.29 -14.64 -7.04
N GLU A 49 10.99 -14.31 -8.12
CA GLU A 49 10.93 -12.99 -8.78
C GLU A 49 9.51 -12.56 -9.17
N ASP A 50 8.60 -13.51 -9.43
CA ASP A 50 7.20 -13.18 -9.71
C ASP A 50 6.45 -12.66 -8.46
N GLN A 51 6.80 -13.14 -7.27
CA GLN A 51 6.25 -12.62 -6.01
C GLN A 51 6.72 -11.18 -5.76
N LEU A 52 7.96 -10.83 -6.12
CA LEU A 52 8.41 -9.42 -6.09
C LEU A 52 7.54 -8.54 -6.99
N LYS A 53 7.15 -9.02 -8.18
CA LYS A 53 6.27 -8.27 -9.09
C LYS A 53 4.88 -8.05 -8.49
N ILE A 54 4.36 -9.02 -7.74
CA ILE A 54 3.09 -8.88 -7.00
C ILE A 54 3.22 -7.75 -5.96
N LEU A 55 4.28 -7.76 -5.15
CA LEU A 55 4.54 -6.72 -4.14
C LEU A 55 4.74 -5.32 -4.78
N MET A 56 5.50 -5.24 -5.87
CA MET A 56 5.66 -4.00 -6.65
C MET A 56 4.33 -3.46 -7.19
N SER A 57 3.41 -4.35 -7.56
CA SER A 57 2.10 -3.95 -8.06
C SER A 57 1.25 -3.35 -6.94
N CYS A 58 1.31 -3.91 -5.74
CA CYS A 58 0.67 -3.33 -4.55
C CYS A 58 1.18 -1.92 -4.26
N ALA A 59 2.49 -1.69 -4.40
CA ALA A 59 3.11 -0.39 -4.18
C ALA A 59 2.55 0.73 -5.09
N SER A 60 1.90 0.42 -6.23
CA SER A 60 1.27 1.43 -7.07
C SER A 60 0.08 2.14 -6.41
N ILE A 61 -0.46 1.62 -5.29
CA ILE A 61 -1.59 2.21 -4.56
C ILE A 61 -1.19 3.44 -3.73
N MET A 62 0.11 3.71 -3.53
CA MET A 62 0.58 4.85 -2.72
C MET A 62 -0.07 6.19 -3.13
N ALA A 63 -0.15 6.49 -4.44
CA ALA A 63 -0.78 7.72 -4.91
C ALA A 63 -2.30 7.71 -4.68
N THR A 64 -2.97 6.58 -4.91
CA THR A 64 -4.40 6.39 -4.64
C THR A 64 -4.73 6.61 -3.16
N TYR A 65 -3.88 6.12 -2.25
CA TYR A 65 -4.03 6.32 -0.81
C TYR A 65 -3.91 7.81 -0.43
N TYR A 66 -2.90 8.52 -0.95
CA TYR A 66 -2.77 9.95 -0.67
C TYR A 66 -3.91 10.78 -1.27
N GLU A 67 -4.43 10.40 -2.43
CA GLU A 67 -5.59 11.08 -3.01
C GLU A 67 -6.87 10.83 -2.21
N LEU A 68 -7.07 9.63 -1.66
CA LEU A 68 -8.19 9.36 -0.74
C LEU A 68 -8.16 10.31 0.46
N ILE A 69 -6.99 10.47 1.11
CA ILE A 69 -6.80 11.40 2.23
C ILE A 69 -7.07 12.84 1.78
N ASN A 70 -6.55 13.23 0.61
CA ASN A 70 -6.71 14.57 0.04
C ASN A 70 -8.20 14.91 -0.20
N VAL A 71 -8.94 13.98 -0.81
CA VAL A 71 -10.38 14.13 -1.08
C VAL A 71 -11.16 14.30 0.22
N ILE A 72 -10.89 13.49 1.24
CA ILE A 72 -11.56 13.59 2.55
C ILE A 72 -11.23 14.93 3.22
N SER A 73 -9.97 15.35 3.19
CA SER A 73 -9.55 16.62 3.77
C SER A 73 -10.21 17.82 3.08
N LYS A 74 -10.30 17.80 1.74
CA LYS A 74 -11.00 18.81 0.96
C LYS A 74 -12.50 18.82 1.24
N TRP A 75 -13.11 17.65 1.41
CA TRP A 75 -14.53 17.55 1.78
C TRP A 75 -14.79 18.18 3.16
N LEU A 76 -13.98 17.87 4.17
CA LEU A 76 -14.08 18.51 5.49
C LEU A 76 -13.96 20.05 5.43
N TYR A 77 -13.08 20.55 4.56
CA TYR A 77 -12.98 21.99 4.29
C TYR A 77 -14.25 22.54 3.62
N SER A 78 -14.83 21.83 2.65
CA SER A 78 -16.09 22.26 2.01
C SER A 78 -17.28 22.24 2.95
N GLU A 79 -17.26 21.40 4.00
CA GLU A 79 -18.26 21.40 5.07
C GLU A 79 -18.04 22.52 6.11
N GLY A 80 -17.05 23.40 5.90
CA GLY A 80 -16.85 24.62 6.68
C GLY A 80 -15.73 24.58 7.73
N LEU A 81 -14.97 23.48 7.82
CA LEU A 81 -13.79 23.46 8.69
C LEU A 81 -12.65 24.32 8.11
N PRO A 82 -11.83 25.00 8.93
CA PRO A 82 -10.61 25.63 8.43
C PRO A 82 -9.68 24.59 7.81
N GLN A 83 -9.06 24.91 6.67
CA GLN A 83 -8.21 23.99 5.91
C GLN A 83 -7.14 23.31 6.78
N LYS A 84 -6.47 24.08 7.66
CA LYS A 84 -5.45 23.56 8.58
C LYS A 84 -6.01 22.51 9.55
N ILE A 85 -7.25 22.69 10.01
CA ILE A 85 -7.92 21.74 10.90
C ILE A 85 -8.32 20.48 10.14
N ALA A 86 -8.92 20.62 8.95
CA ALA A 86 -9.27 19.50 8.09
C ALA A 86 -8.03 18.63 7.78
N MET A 87 -6.92 19.24 7.35
CA MET A 87 -5.68 18.53 7.07
C MET A 87 -5.12 17.81 8.31
N ARG A 88 -5.06 18.50 9.45
CA ARG A 88 -4.53 17.92 10.69
C ARG A 88 -5.38 16.78 11.19
N TYR A 89 -6.71 16.92 11.15
CA TYR A 89 -7.63 15.89 11.59
C TYR A 89 -7.54 14.64 10.71
N THR A 90 -7.63 14.80 9.38
CA THR A 90 -7.53 13.66 8.46
C THR A 90 -6.17 12.97 8.60
N GLY A 91 -5.06 13.73 8.63
CA GLY A 91 -3.73 13.15 8.82
C GLY A 91 -3.60 12.34 10.11
N ALA A 92 -4.08 12.87 11.24
CA ALA A 92 -4.02 12.18 12.53
C ALA A 92 -4.89 10.92 12.56
N LEU A 93 -6.11 10.96 11.99
CA LEU A 93 -7.00 9.81 11.94
C LEU A 93 -6.39 8.65 11.14
N PHE A 94 -5.92 8.94 9.92
CA PHE A 94 -5.38 7.89 9.05
C PHE A 94 -3.99 7.40 9.48
N ASP A 95 -3.18 8.22 10.17
CA ASP A 95 -1.95 7.74 10.83
C ASP A 95 -2.28 6.75 11.95
N SER A 96 -3.31 7.02 12.77
CA SER A 96 -3.75 6.09 13.82
C SER A 96 -4.20 4.75 13.22
N LEU A 97 -5.07 4.78 12.21
CA LEU A 97 -5.56 3.56 11.56
C LEU A 97 -4.41 2.76 10.91
N ALA A 98 -3.44 3.44 10.29
CA ALA A 98 -2.27 2.77 9.73
C ALA A 98 -1.43 2.07 10.81
N ARG A 99 -1.27 2.67 12.00
CA ARG A 99 -0.56 2.03 13.12
C ARG A 99 -1.29 0.79 13.63
N ASP A 100 -2.62 0.84 13.72
CA ASP A 100 -3.43 -0.32 14.12
C ASP A 100 -3.20 -1.50 13.16
N THR A 101 -3.03 -1.24 11.86
CA THR A 101 -2.73 -2.31 10.89
C THR A 101 -1.35 -2.93 11.06
N ILE A 102 -0.36 -2.15 11.51
CA ILE A 102 1.00 -2.66 11.82
C ILE A 102 0.97 -3.51 13.09
N GLU A 103 0.22 -3.11 14.12
CA GLU A 103 0.07 -3.94 15.31
C GLU A 103 -0.63 -5.26 14.98
N ALA A 104 -1.69 -5.20 14.17
CA ALA A 104 -2.42 -6.38 13.73
C ALA A 104 -1.58 -7.33 12.86
N SER A 105 -0.64 -6.82 12.04
CA SER A 105 0.19 -7.66 11.17
C SER A 105 1.21 -8.52 11.90
N PHE A 106 1.51 -8.22 13.17
CA PHE A 106 2.39 -9.06 14.01
C PHE A 106 1.65 -10.23 14.67
N VAL A 107 0.32 -10.29 14.57
CA VAL A 107 -0.47 -11.41 15.07
C VAL A 107 -0.59 -12.46 13.97
N GLU A 108 -0.13 -13.69 14.24
CA GLU A 108 -0.21 -14.82 13.30
C GLU A 108 -1.66 -15.35 13.16
N SER A 109 -2.54 -14.53 12.60
CA SER A 109 -3.92 -14.89 12.26
C SER A 109 -4.29 -14.33 10.89
N GLU A 110 -4.81 -15.19 10.02
CA GLU A 110 -5.15 -14.85 8.63
C GLU A 110 -6.31 -13.82 8.55
N ASP A 111 -7.12 -13.69 9.60
CA ASP A 111 -8.35 -12.89 9.62
C ASP A 111 -8.20 -11.54 10.36
N MET A 112 -6.98 -11.10 10.68
CA MET A 112 -6.78 -9.91 11.52
C MET A 112 -7.31 -8.61 10.91
N PHE A 113 -7.14 -8.40 9.60
CA PHE A 113 -7.69 -7.21 8.94
C PHE A 113 -9.21 -7.27 8.80
N ASP A 114 -9.79 -8.45 8.62
CA ASP A 114 -11.24 -8.64 8.65
C ASP A 114 -11.81 -8.33 10.04
N THR A 115 -11.07 -8.68 11.09
CA THR A 115 -11.40 -8.33 12.48
C THR A 115 -11.41 -6.82 12.68
N LEU A 116 -10.36 -6.09 12.26
CA LEU A 116 -10.33 -4.62 12.36
C LEU A 116 -11.53 -3.97 11.63
N VAL A 117 -11.90 -4.50 10.46
CA VAL A 117 -13.06 -4.01 9.71
C VAL A 117 -14.36 -4.28 10.48
N ALA A 118 -14.52 -5.46 11.07
CA ALA A 118 -15.71 -5.84 11.84
C ALA A 118 -15.85 -4.99 13.11
N GLU A 119 -14.76 -4.84 13.88
CA GLU A 119 -14.74 -4.08 15.13
C GLU A 119 -14.92 -2.57 14.93
N SER A 120 -14.54 -2.07 13.76
CA SER A 120 -14.78 -0.67 13.37
C SER A 120 -16.26 -0.36 13.06
N GLN A 121 -17.15 -1.35 13.09
CA GLN A 121 -18.56 -1.18 12.73
C GLN A 121 -19.48 -1.40 13.93
N THR A 122 -20.59 -0.67 13.94
CA THR A 122 -21.72 -0.90 14.83
C THR A 122 -23.01 -1.01 14.01
N PRO A 123 -24.00 -1.80 14.43
CA PRO A 123 -25.27 -1.91 13.71
C PRO A 123 -25.95 -0.55 13.53
N GLY A 124 -26.19 -0.15 12.27
CA GLY A 124 -26.75 1.16 11.91
C GLY A 124 -25.76 2.32 12.01
N GLY A 125 -24.49 2.06 12.29
CA GLY A 125 -23.45 3.05 12.48
C GLY A 125 -22.91 3.65 11.18
N LEU A 126 -22.20 4.78 11.31
CA LEU A 126 -21.65 5.55 10.18
C LEU A 126 -20.63 4.73 9.37
N ASN A 127 -19.82 3.90 10.02
CA ASN A 127 -18.82 3.06 9.37
C ASN A 127 -19.48 1.92 8.57
N GLU A 128 -20.52 1.28 9.12
CA GLU A 128 -21.31 0.26 8.40
C GLU A 128 -21.96 0.87 7.16
N GLN A 129 -22.60 2.04 7.31
CA GLN A 129 -23.25 2.74 6.20
C GLN A 129 -22.27 3.02 5.06
N SER A 130 -21.09 3.56 5.39
CA SER A 130 -20.05 3.90 4.42
C SER A 130 -19.50 2.66 3.71
N LEU A 131 -19.15 1.62 4.49
CA LEU A 131 -18.61 0.37 3.95
C LEU A 131 -19.61 -0.32 3.03
N ARG A 132 -20.88 -0.45 3.46
CA ARG A 132 -21.94 -1.06 2.66
C ARG A 132 -22.14 -0.31 1.34
N LYS A 133 -22.14 1.02 1.36
CA LYS A 133 -22.31 1.84 0.16
C LYS A 133 -21.15 1.66 -0.82
N LEU A 134 -19.90 1.73 -0.34
CA LEU A 134 -18.71 1.59 -1.20
C LEU A 134 -18.55 0.16 -1.74
N LYS A 135 -18.84 -0.87 -0.93
CA LYS A 135 -18.90 -2.27 -1.38
C LYS A 135 -19.98 -2.45 -2.44
N GLY A 136 -21.19 -1.97 -2.20
CA GLY A 136 -22.32 -2.08 -3.13
C GLY A 136 -22.10 -1.37 -4.47
N ASN A 137 -21.25 -0.32 -4.49
CA ASN A 137 -20.87 0.39 -5.71
C ASN A 137 -19.66 -0.24 -6.44
N GLY A 138 -19.10 -1.35 -5.93
CA GLY A 138 -17.97 -2.04 -6.55
C GLY A 138 -16.60 -1.36 -6.39
N TRP A 139 -16.45 -0.40 -5.46
CA TRP A 139 -15.20 0.35 -5.30
C TRP A 139 -13.99 -0.55 -5.01
N PHE A 140 -14.15 -1.51 -4.08
CA PHE A 140 -13.06 -2.43 -3.73
C PHE A 140 -12.71 -3.40 -4.87
N THR A 141 -13.69 -3.78 -5.69
CA THR A 141 -13.45 -4.58 -6.91
C THR A 141 -12.63 -3.80 -7.93
N GLN A 142 -12.90 -2.51 -8.11
CA GLN A 142 -12.10 -1.66 -9.01
C GLN A 142 -10.64 -1.53 -8.54
N VAL A 143 -10.39 -1.52 -7.23
CA VAL A 143 -9.04 -1.52 -6.67
C VAL A 143 -8.29 -2.80 -7.08
N THR A 144 -8.91 -3.97 -6.91
CA THR A 144 -8.26 -5.25 -7.26
C THR A 144 -8.08 -5.41 -8.77
N GLU A 145 -9.05 -5.00 -9.59
CA GLU A 145 -8.91 -4.95 -11.05
C GLU A 145 -7.77 -4.03 -11.49
N THR A 146 -7.61 -2.87 -10.83
CA THR A 146 -6.51 -1.94 -11.11
C THR A 146 -5.16 -2.58 -10.78
N LEU A 147 -5.03 -3.23 -9.62
CA LEU A 147 -3.83 -3.97 -9.24
C LEU A 147 -3.49 -5.09 -10.24
N GLN A 148 -4.50 -5.81 -10.73
CA GLN A 148 -4.31 -6.84 -11.75
C GLN A 148 -3.75 -6.27 -13.05
N LYS A 149 -4.26 -5.14 -13.51
CA LYS A 149 -3.73 -4.45 -14.71
C LYS A 149 -2.30 -3.97 -14.49
N VAL A 150 -2.00 -3.40 -13.33
CA VAL A 150 -0.62 -3.00 -12.98
C VAL A 150 0.30 -4.22 -12.96
N LEU A 151 -0.13 -5.34 -12.38
CA LEU A 151 0.65 -6.58 -12.34
C LEU A 151 0.93 -7.14 -13.74
N GLN A 152 -0.06 -7.12 -14.64
CA GLN A 152 0.16 -7.49 -16.04
C GLN A 152 1.21 -6.61 -16.70
N ARG A 153 1.18 -5.30 -16.45
CA ARG A 153 2.22 -4.37 -16.94
C ARG A 153 3.60 -4.67 -16.34
N VAL A 154 3.69 -4.89 -15.04
CA VAL A 154 4.96 -5.21 -14.35
C VAL A 154 5.53 -6.54 -14.85
N ARG A 155 4.68 -7.52 -15.16
CA ARG A 155 5.07 -8.80 -15.78
C ARG A 155 5.47 -8.67 -17.25
N GLY A 156 5.19 -7.54 -17.91
CA GLY A 156 5.43 -7.33 -19.34
C GLY A 156 4.40 -8.03 -20.24
N THR A 157 3.24 -8.41 -19.70
CA THR A 157 2.17 -9.10 -20.42
C THR A 157 1.07 -8.15 -20.93
N ALA A 158 1.21 -6.84 -20.68
CA ALA A 158 0.34 -5.79 -21.18
C ALA A 158 1.18 -4.57 -21.61
N ALA A 159 0.73 -3.89 -22.68
CA ALA A 159 1.34 -2.64 -23.13
C ALA A 159 1.11 -1.52 -22.08
N ASN A 160 1.99 -0.52 -22.07
CA ASN A 160 1.76 0.67 -21.26
C ASN A 160 0.56 1.46 -21.82
N GLU A 161 -0.63 1.28 -21.22
CA GLU A 161 -1.84 2.05 -21.56
C GLU A 161 -1.69 3.55 -21.24
N TYR A 162 -0.64 3.94 -20.50
CA TYR A 162 -0.41 5.29 -19.98
C TYR A 162 0.87 5.95 -20.55
N GLY A 163 1.31 5.64 -21.77
CA GLY A 163 2.37 6.45 -22.39
C GLY A 163 2.77 6.12 -23.82
N SER A 164 2.42 7.02 -24.74
CA SER A 164 3.40 7.92 -25.39
C SER A 164 2.69 9.21 -25.83
N ASP A 165 2.78 10.27 -25.02
CA ASP A 165 2.58 11.64 -25.51
C ASP A 165 3.72 12.52 -24.97
N GLU A 166 4.94 12.20 -25.40
CA GLU A 166 6.01 13.19 -25.48
C GLU A 166 5.72 14.11 -26.68
N SER A 167 4.71 14.97 -26.52
CA SER A 167 4.46 16.09 -27.43
C SER A 167 3.78 17.20 -26.63
N THR A 168 4.54 17.88 -25.78
CA THR A 168 4.47 19.34 -25.53
C THR A 168 5.37 19.72 -24.36
N ALA A 169 6.64 19.95 -24.66
CA ALA A 169 7.42 20.98 -23.99
C ALA A 169 8.28 21.63 -25.07
N VAL A 170 7.80 22.77 -25.57
CA VAL A 170 8.56 23.77 -26.32
C VAL A 170 9.46 24.51 -25.34
#